data_AF-A0A2J5HYX9-F1
#
_entry.id   AF-A0A2J5HYX9-F1
#
_cell.length_a   1.000
_cell.length_b   1.000
_cell.length_c   1.000
_cell.angle_alpha   90.00
_cell.angle_beta   90.00
_cell.angle_gamma   90.00
#
_symmetry.space_group_name_H-M   'P 1'
#
loop_
_entity.id
_entity.type
_entity.pdbx_description
1 polymer ?
#
loop_
_entity_poly.entity_id
_entity_poly.type
_entity_poly.pdbx_seq_one_letter_code
_entity_poly.pdbx_strand_id
1 'polypeptide(L)'
;MQLINTLFTVMAAALIVTAAPGSTHEERDLQARGCPDGFDTCGECNGTSCKIAGFNFDCDDGKCTEQSGGGDGKICGFHTDSSDLWCPGGH
;
A
#
# COMPACT_ATOMS: atom_id res chain seq x y z
N MET A 1 15.49 -7.51 58.83
CA MET A 1 14.55 -8.26 57.97
C MET A 1 13.71 -7.22 57.23
N GLN A 2 13.57 -7.14 55.90
CA GLN A 2 14.00 -7.92 54.75
C GLN A 2 14.09 -6.94 53.57
N LEU A 3 15.20 -6.94 52.82
CA LEU A 3 15.20 -6.50 51.42
C LEU A 3 14.60 -7.65 50.61
N ILE A 4 13.55 -7.40 49.82
CA ILE A 4 13.03 -8.41 48.90
C ILE A 4 12.85 -7.78 47.51
N ASN A 5 13.87 -8.05 46.70
CA ASN A 5 13.89 -8.30 45.26
C ASN A 5 12.70 -7.78 44.43
N THR A 6 12.94 -6.67 43.74
CA THR A 6 12.17 -6.28 42.55
C THR A 6 12.37 -7.31 41.45
N LEU A 7 11.30 -8.04 41.14
CA LEU A 7 11.22 -8.98 40.02
C LEU A 7 11.35 -8.23 38.69
N PHE A 8 12.36 -8.57 37.89
CA PHE A 8 12.45 -8.15 36.49
C PHE A 8 11.53 -9.03 35.64
N THR A 9 10.41 -8.48 35.20
CA THR A 9 9.52 -9.10 34.20
C THR A 9 10.13 -8.94 32.81
N VAL A 10 10.68 -10.02 32.26
CA VAL A 10 11.13 -10.09 30.87
C VAL A 10 9.91 -10.28 29.98
N MET A 11 9.51 -9.22 29.27
CA MET A 11 8.45 -9.26 28.28
C MET A 11 9.01 -9.90 27.00
N ALA A 12 8.74 -11.20 26.80
CA ALA A 12 9.05 -11.86 25.54
C ALA A 12 8.09 -11.34 24.46
N ALA A 13 8.56 -10.43 23.61
CA ALA A 13 7.84 -10.00 22.42
C ALA A 13 7.87 -11.16 21.41
N ALA A 14 6.78 -11.93 21.34
CA ALA A 14 6.55 -12.87 20.26
C ALA A 14 6.24 -12.06 18.99
N LEU A 15 7.25 -11.88 18.13
CA LEU A 15 7.03 -11.40 16.76
C LEU A 15 6.33 -12.52 15.99
N ILE A 16 5.01 -12.46 15.91
CA ILE A 16 4.25 -13.29 14.98
C ILE A 16 4.45 -12.66 13.60
N VAL A 17 5.37 -13.23 12.81
CA VAL A 17 5.45 -12.92 11.38
C VAL A 17 4.20 -13.53 10.76
N THR A 18 3.17 -12.72 10.54
CA THR A 18 2.11 -13.07 9.60
C THR A 18 2.73 -13.02 8.22
N ALA A 19 2.99 -14.19 7.62
CA ALA A 19 3.17 -14.25 6.18
C ALA A 19 1.91 -13.64 5.57
N ALA A 20 2.07 -12.49 4.90
CA ALA A 20 1.01 -11.96 4.04
C ALA A 20 0.61 -13.08 3.08
N PRO A 21 -0.70 -13.35 2.89
CA PRO A 21 -1.10 -14.31 1.87
C PRO A 21 -0.42 -13.89 0.57
N GLY A 22 0.42 -14.78 0.04
CA GLY A 22 0.89 -14.65 -1.33
C GLY A 22 -0.36 -14.54 -2.17
N SER A 23 -0.55 -13.38 -2.79
CA SER A 23 -1.67 -13.10 -3.66
C SER A 23 -1.58 -14.02 -4.87
N THR A 24 -2.10 -15.25 -4.72
CA THR A 24 -2.67 -16.01 -5.83
C THR A 24 -4.01 -15.34 -6.14
N HIS A 25 -3.96 -14.16 -6.74
CA HIS A 25 -5.11 -13.50 -7.30
C HIS A 25 -4.71 -13.05 -8.70
N GLU A 26 -5.12 -13.86 -9.68
CA GLU A 26 -5.68 -13.33 -10.92
C GLU A 26 -4.80 -12.27 -11.62
N GLU A 27 -3.58 -12.64 -12.01
CA GLU A 27 -2.78 -11.88 -13.00
C GLU A 27 -3.42 -11.86 -14.42
N ARG A 28 -4.71 -12.14 -14.54
CA ARG A 28 -5.42 -12.30 -15.82
C ARG A 28 -6.85 -11.75 -15.78
N ASP A 29 -7.03 -10.46 -15.50
CA ASP A 29 -8.20 -9.76 -16.05
C ASP A 29 -8.13 -8.22 -16.08
N LEU A 30 -6.98 -7.60 -15.75
CA LEU A 30 -6.84 -6.14 -15.81
C LEU A 30 -6.76 -5.58 -17.25
N GLN A 31 -6.74 -6.42 -18.29
CA GLN A 31 -6.74 -5.95 -19.69
C GLN A 31 -8.14 -5.87 -20.33
N ALA A 32 -9.21 -6.31 -19.67
CA ALA A 32 -10.56 -6.33 -20.30
C ALA A 32 -11.52 -5.25 -19.80
N ARG A 33 -11.27 -4.63 -18.63
CA ARG A 33 -12.03 -3.50 -18.11
C ARG A 33 -11.07 -2.33 -18.00
N GLY A 34 -11.19 -1.34 -18.88
CA GLY A 34 -10.32 -0.16 -18.88
C GLY A 34 -10.22 0.48 -17.49
N CYS A 35 -9.18 1.26 -17.28
CA CYS A 35 -8.96 1.93 -16.02
C CYS A 35 -10.11 2.90 -15.70
N PRO A 36 -10.56 2.95 -14.43
CA PRO A 36 -11.59 3.89 -14.02
C PRO A 36 -11.05 5.33 -14.08
N ASP A 37 -11.94 6.31 -13.91
CA ASP A 37 -11.57 7.72 -13.68
C ASP A 37 -10.69 8.39 -14.75
N GLY A 38 -10.69 7.86 -15.98
CA GLY A 38 -9.95 8.46 -17.10
C GLY A 38 -8.44 8.27 -17.02
N PHE A 39 -7.96 7.25 -16.30
CA PHE A 39 -6.57 6.85 -16.38
C PHE A 39 -6.30 6.11 -17.70
N ASP A 40 -5.18 6.41 -18.35
CA ASP A 40 -4.67 5.62 -19.48
C ASP A 40 -4.02 4.33 -19.00
N THR A 41 -3.44 4.38 -17.81
CA THR A 41 -2.80 3.25 -17.16
C THR A 41 -2.99 3.40 -15.66
N CYS A 42 -3.52 2.35 -15.04
CA CYS A 42 -3.85 2.33 -13.63
C CYS A 42 -3.29 1.10 -12.95
N GLY A 43 -3.23 1.21 -11.64
CA GLY A 43 -2.84 0.15 -10.74
C GLY A 43 -3.50 0.39 -9.39
N GLU A 44 -2.87 -0.14 -8.36
CA GLU A 44 -3.35 -0.04 -6.99
C GLU A 44 -2.22 0.39 -6.08
N CYS A 45 -2.53 1.22 -5.08
CA CYS A 45 -1.58 1.56 -4.04
C CYS A 45 -1.07 0.29 -3.33
N ASN A 46 0.25 0.25 -3.10
CA ASN A 46 0.96 -0.80 -2.38
C ASN A 46 2.06 -0.17 -1.51
N GLY A 47 1.83 -0.14 -0.21
CA GLY A 47 2.59 0.63 0.77
C GLY A 47 2.46 2.13 0.52
N THR A 48 3.59 2.76 0.14
CA THR A 48 3.66 4.20 -0.12
C THR A 48 3.59 4.55 -1.61
N SER A 49 3.55 3.54 -2.47
CA SER A 49 3.74 3.67 -3.93
C SER A 49 2.53 3.14 -4.70
N CYS A 50 2.40 3.53 -5.95
CA CYS A 50 1.38 3.00 -6.87
C CYS A 50 1.93 1.80 -7.64
N LYS A 51 1.27 0.64 -7.56
CA LYS A 51 1.68 -0.58 -8.23
C LYS A 51 0.95 -0.76 -9.55
N ILE A 52 1.65 -0.53 -10.66
CA ILE A 52 1.13 -0.66 -12.02
C ILE A 52 1.84 -1.83 -12.71
N ALA A 53 1.09 -2.76 -13.28
CA ALA A 53 1.63 -3.92 -14.02
C ALA A 53 2.74 -4.69 -13.27
N GLY A 54 2.66 -4.75 -11.93
CA GLY A 54 3.64 -5.44 -11.09
C GLY A 54 4.79 -4.57 -10.57
N PHE A 55 4.95 -3.34 -11.03
CA PHE A 55 6.02 -2.43 -10.65
C PHE A 55 5.50 -1.30 -9.74
N ASN A 56 6.28 -0.94 -8.72
CA ASN A 56 5.96 0.17 -7.82
C ASN A 56 6.57 1.46 -8.35
N PHE A 57 5.73 2.49 -8.47
CA PHE A 57 6.08 3.83 -8.90
C PHE A 57 5.77 4.82 -7.79
N ASP A 58 6.64 5.82 -7.63
CA ASP A 58 6.42 6.90 -6.68
C ASP A 58 5.33 7.84 -7.20
N CYS A 59 4.51 8.35 -6.28
CA CYS A 59 3.45 9.29 -6.61
C CYS A 59 4.04 10.68 -6.87
N ASP A 60 3.71 11.28 -8.02
CA ASP A 60 4.03 12.67 -8.31
C ASP A 60 3.00 13.59 -7.64
N ASP A 61 1.72 13.21 -7.72
CA ASP A 61 0.60 13.90 -7.11
C ASP A 61 -0.11 13.04 -6.06
N GLY A 62 -0.25 13.59 -4.87
CA GLY A 62 -0.87 12.92 -3.74
C GLY A 62 -0.01 11.82 -3.13
N LYS A 63 -0.65 10.85 -2.44
CA LYS A 63 0.01 9.83 -1.63
C LYS A 63 -0.82 8.55 -1.54
N CYS A 64 -0.13 7.40 -1.50
CA CYS A 64 -0.76 6.11 -1.23
C CYS A 64 -0.88 5.77 0.26
N THR A 65 -0.41 6.61 1.18
CA THR A 65 -0.45 6.29 2.62
C THR A 65 -1.85 6.44 3.20
N GLU A 66 -2.27 5.52 4.06
CA GLU A 66 -3.59 5.57 4.72
C GLU A 66 -3.83 6.90 5.46
N GLN A 67 -2.79 7.44 6.12
CA GLN A 67 -2.87 8.69 6.88
C GLN A 67 -3.19 9.91 6.00
N SER A 68 -2.97 9.81 4.69
CA SER A 68 -3.27 10.87 3.72
C SER A 68 -4.65 10.72 3.06
N GLY A 69 -5.41 9.69 3.42
CA GLY A 69 -6.64 9.32 2.71
C GLY A 69 -6.43 8.34 1.55
N GLY A 70 -5.16 7.96 1.29
CA GLY A 70 -4.79 6.84 0.43
C GLY A 70 -5.08 5.49 1.10
N GLY A 71 -4.20 4.51 0.85
CA GLY A 71 -4.24 3.16 1.41
C GLY A 71 -4.10 2.08 0.34
N ASP A 72 -3.65 0.90 0.76
CA ASP A 72 -3.45 -0.24 -0.14
C ASP A 72 -4.74 -0.64 -0.87
N GLY A 73 -4.62 -1.00 -2.14
CA GLY A 73 -5.75 -1.40 -2.98
C GLY A 73 -6.57 -0.25 -3.54
N LYS A 74 -6.27 1.02 -3.18
CA LYS A 74 -6.92 2.16 -3.84
C LYS A 74 -6.33 2.40 -5.23
N ILE A 75 -7.20 2.79 -6.16
CA ILE A 75 -6.79 3.10 -7.54
C ILE A 75 -5.82 4.28 -7.56
N CYS A 76 -4.78 4.13 -8.37
CA CYS A 76 -3.81 5.15 -8.72
C CYS A 76 -3.42 4.97 -10.19
N GLY A 77 -2.89 5.99 -10.86
CA GLY A 77 -2.61 5.89 -12.29
C GLY A 77 -2.17 7.18 -12.98
N PHE A 78 -1.84 7.04 -14.26
CA PHE A 78 -1.52 8.14 -15.17
C PHE A 78 -2.78 8.61 -15.87
N HIS A 79 -3.13 9.89 -15.71
CA HIS A 79 -4.23 10.49 -16.46
C HIS A 79 -3.83 10.73 -17.92
N THR A 80 -4.79 10.66 -18.83
CA THR A 80 -4.53 10.85 -20.27
C THR A 80 -3.94 12.23 -20.60
N ASP A 81 -4.23 13.24 -19.78
CA ASP A 81 -3.79 14.63 -19.96
C ASP A 81 -2.52 15.00 -19.19
N SER A 82 -1.99 14.11 -18.36
CA SER A 82 -0.78 14.35 -17.56
C SER A 82 0.22 13.20 -17.66
N SER A 83 1.51 13.52 -17.55
CA SER A 83 2.57 12.50 -17.38
C SER A 83 2.81 12.17 -15.91
N ASP A 84 2.12 12.85 -15.01
CA ASP A 84 2.28 12.74 -13.56
C ASP A 84 1.48 11.55 -13.03
N LEU A 85 2.09 10.78 -12.14
CA LEU A 85 1.42 9.67 -11.49
C LEU A 85 0.57 10.18 -10.32
N TRP A 86 -0.75 10.04 -10.48
CA TRP A 86 -1.70 10.42 -9.45
C TRP A 86 -1.94 9.29 -8.45
N CYS A 87 -2.00 9.66 -7.16
CA CYS A 87 -2.31 8.78 -6.05
C CYS A 87 -3.34 9.41 -5.10
N PRO A 88 -4.31 8.64 -4.55
CA PRO A 88 -5.58 9.13 -4.01
C PRO A 88 -5.57 9.93 -2.70
N GLY A 89 -4.42 10.10 -2.05
CA GLY A 89 -4.32 10.78 -0.76
C GLY A 89 -3.81 12.21 -0.86
N GLY A 90 -4.37 13.13 -0.06
CA GLY A 90 -3.80 14.45 0.19
C GLY A 90 -4.20 15.57 -0.78
N HIS A 91 -5.32 15.41 -1.49
CA HIS A 91 -5.94 16.43 -2.33
C HIS A 91 -7.07 17.15 -1.58
#